data_AF-A0A7X3SHR4-F1
#
_entry.id   AF-A0A7X3SHR4-F1
#
_cell.length_a   1.000
_cell.length_b   1.000
_cell.length_c   1.000
_cell.angle_alpha   90.00
_cell.angle_beta   90.00
_cell.angle_gamma   90.00
#
_symmetry.space_group_name_H-M   'P 1'
#
loop_
_entity.id
_entity.type
_entity.pdbx_description
1 polymer ?
#
loop_
_entity_poly.entity_id
_entity_poly.type
_entity_poly.pdbx_seq_one_letter_code
_entity_poly.pdbx_strand_id
1 'polypeptide(L)' 'MFEPKKEYTEYEYKSLRLPKELVEKAQKVAKEYELSFNKIVIQCMEYALDRVKEIKDENNS' A
#
# COMPACT_ATOMS: atom_id res chain seq x y z
N MET A 1 -11.43 -4.52 -4.06
CA MET A 1 -11.70 -5.37 -2.87
C MET A 1 -10.37 -5.53 -2.14
N PHE A 2 -10.33 -5.51 -0.81
CA PHE A 2 -9.08 -5.72 -0.06
C PHE A 2 -8.73 -7.22 -0.18
N GLU A 3 -7.99 -7.57 -1.22
CA GLU A 3 -7.62 -8.95 -1.49
C GLU A 3 -6.40 -9.32 -0.65
N PRO A 4 -6.40 -10.47 0.05
CA PRO A 4 -5.23 -10.92 0.79
C PRO A 4 -4.10 -11.24 -0.21
N LYS A 5 -3.17 -10.30 -0.37
CA LYS A 5 -2.01 -10.44 -1.24
C LYS A 5 -0.88 -11.25 -0.61
N LYS A 6 -0.10 -11.85 -1.52
CA LYS A 6 1.08 -12.73 -1.37
C LYS A 6 1.89 -12.50 -0.09
N GLU A 7 2.27 -13.60 0.56
CA GLU A 7 3.31 -13.55 1.58
C GLU A 7 4.67 -13.26 0.93
N TYR A 8 5.37 -12.25 1.45
CA TYR A 8 6.72 -11.90 1.00
C TYR A 8 7.75 -12.73 1.76
N THR A 9 8.72 -13.29 1.04
CA THR A 9 9.81 -14.09 1.61
C THR A 9 10.95 -13.24 2.14
N GLU A 10 11.08 -12.00 1.66
CA GLU A 10 12.15 -11.06 2.03
C GLU A 10 11.56 -9.66 2.27
N TYR A 11 12.07 -8.98 3.30
CA TYR A 11 11.67 -7.61 3.67
C TYR A 11 12.91 -6.74 3.82
N GLU A 12 12.85 -5.52 3.30
CA GLU A 12 13.85 -4.48 3.56
C GLU A 12 13.27 -3.40 4.48
N TYR A 13 13.99 -3.06 5.55
CA TYR A 13 13.56 -2.00 6.46
C TYR A 13 13.86 -0.62 5.89
N LYS A 14 12.83 0.24 5.81
CA LYS A 14 12.95 1.65 5.43
C LYS A 14 12.25 2.55 6.45
N SER A 15 12.89 3.65 6.82
CA SER A 15 12.29 4.67 7.69
C SER A 15 11.66 5.78 6.83
N LEU A 16 10.37 6.03 7.02
CA LEU A 16 9.59 7.05 6.29
C LEU A 16 8.91 7.98 7.29
N ARG A 17 8.86 9.28 6.97
CA ARG A 17 8.05 10.26 7.71
C ARG A 17 6.70 10.41 7.01
N LEU A 18 5.63 10.06 7.70
CA LEU A 18 4.27 10.14 7.19
C LEU A 18 3.49 11.25 7.91
N PRO A 19 2.59 11.98 7.22
CA PRO A 19 1.69 12.91 7.87
C PRO A 19 0.83 12.21 8.92
N LYS A 20 0.63 12.85 10.09
CA LYS A 20 -0.13 12.28 11.21
C LYS A 20 -1.53 11.81 10.80
N GLU A 21 -2.25 12.64 10.07
CA GLU A 21 -3.60 12.32 9.60
C GLU A 21 -3.64 11.10 8.67
N LEU A 22 -2.59 10.91 7.87
CA LEU A 22 -2.48 9.75 6.99
C LEU A 22 -2.26 8.47 7.80
N VAL A 23 -1.40 8.52 8.82
CA VAL A 23 -1.17 7.40 9.74
C VAL A 23 -2.46 7.01 10.44
N GLU A 24 -3.21 7.98 10.96
CA GLU A 24 -4.48 7.73 11.65
C GLU A 24 -5.53 7.10 10.73
N LYS A 25 -5.64 7.57 9.48
CA LYS A 25 -6.54 6.96 8.47
C LYS A 25 -6.13 5.52 8.17
N ALA A 26 -4.86 5.28 7.87
CA ALA A 26 -4.36 3.95 7.56
C ALA A 26 -4.50 2.97 8.76
N GLN A 27 -4.32 3.44 10.00
CA GLN A 27 -4.54 2.64 11.20
C GLN A 27 -6.01 2.25 11.41
N LYS A 28 -6.96 3.15 11.10
CA LYS A 28 -8.40 2.82 11.16
C LYS A 28 -8.74 1.69 10.19
N VAL A 29 -8.24 1.78 8.95
CA VAL A 29 -8.39 0.72 7.95
C VAL A 29 -7.71 -0.57 8.42
N ALA A 30 -6.49 -0.50 8.93
CA ALA A 30 -5.79 -1.67 9.47
C ALA A 30 -6.64 -2.39 10.53
N LYS A 31 -7.26 -1.63 11.44
CA LYS A 31 -8.14 -2.17 12.48
C LYS A 31 -9.42 -2.78 11.93
N GLU A 32 -10.08 -2.12 10.97
CA GLU A 32 -11.32 -2.58 10.35
C GLU A 32 -11.15 -3.93 9.64
N TYR A 33 -10.01 -4.12 8.98
CA TYR A 33 -9.72 -5.32 8.19
C TYR A 33 -8.84 -6.35 8.93
N GLU A 34 -8.55 -6.14 10.23
CA GLU A 34 -7.67 -6.99 11.05
C GLU A 34 -6.28 -7.22 10.42
N LEU A 35 -5.73 -6.17 9.80
CA LEU A 35 -4.43 -6.17 9.15
C LEU A 35 -3.39 -5.40 9.96
N SER A 36 -2.12 -5.74 9.75
CA SER A 36 -1.04 -4.91 10.27
C SER A 36 -0.95 -3.61 9.49
N PHE A 37 -0.50 -2.54 10.15
CA PHE A 37 -0.23 -1.25 9.48
C PHE A 37 0.70 -1.42 8.28
N ASN A 38 1.72 -2.29 8.41
CA ASN A 38 2.65 -2.58 7.31
C ASN A 38 1.95 -3.20 6.09
N LYS A 39 0.99 -4.13 6.29
CA LYS A 39 0.22 -4.72 5.19
C LYS A 39 -0.62 -3.64 4.47
N ILE A 40 -1.21 -2.69 5.20
CA ILE A 40 -1.90 -1.54 4.60
C ILE A 40 -0.94 -0.70 3.75
N VAL A 41 0.23 -0.36 4.29
CA VAL A 41 1.23 0.45 3.58
C VAL A 41 1.66 -0.22 2.27
N ILE A 42 1.99 -1.51 2.32
CA ILE A 42 2.37 -2.28 1.13
C ILE A 42 1.28 -2.25 0.07
N GLN A 43 0.02 -2.53 0.44
CA GLN A 43 -1.09 -2.53 -0.53
C GLN A 43 -1.33 -1.16 -1.15
N CYS A 44 -1.26 -0.09 -0.36
CA CYS A 44 -1.37 1.27 -0.89
C CYS A 44 -0.25 1.58 -1.89
N MET A 45 0.98 1.15 -1.60
CA MET A 45 2.13 1.34 -2.48
C MET A 45 1.98 0.56 -3.79
N GLU A 46 1.63 -0.73 -3.73
CA GLU A 46 1.42 -1.56 -4.92
C GLU A 46 0.33 -0.97 -5.81
N TYR A 47 -0.82 -0.62 -5.23
CA TYR A 47 -1.93 -0.03 -5.98
C TYR A 47 -1.53 1.27 -6.68
N ALA A 48 -0.80 2.14 -6.00
CA ALA A 48 -0.30 3.38 -6.59
C ALA A 48 0.70 3.12 -7.73
N LEU A 49 1.61 2.16 -7.54
CA LEU A 49 2.63 1.81 -8.55
C LEU A 49 2.03 1.13 -9.78
N ASP A 50 1.05 0.23 -9.60
CA ASP A 50 0.38 -0.45 -10.69
C ASP A 50 -0.42 0.54 -11.54
N ARG A 51 -1.15 1.46 -10.92
CA ARG A 51 -1.85 2.55 -11.65
C ARG A 51 -0.91 3.49 -12.42
N VAL A 52 0.30 3.73 -11.91
CA VAL A 52 1.30 4.55 -12.63
C VAL A 52 1.77 3.85 -13.91
N LYS A 53 1.81 2.52 -13.93
CA LYS A 53 2.14 1.75 -15.15
C LYS A 53 1.00 1.84 -16.17
N GLU A 54 -0.24 1.65 -15.72
CA GLU A 54 -1.44 1.75 -16.58
C GLU A 54 -1.50 3.10 -17.32
N ILE A 55 -1.23 4.21 -16.62
CA ILE A 55 -1.21 5.55 -17.23
C ILE A 55 -0.10 5.69 -18.29
N LYS A 56 1.04 5.02 -18.13
CA LYS A 56 2.15 5.12 -19.09
C LYS A 56 1.92 4.26 -20.34
N ASP A 57 1.20 3.16 -20.23
CA ASP A 57 0.86 2.30 -21.36
C ASP A 57 -0.28 2.90 -22.21
N GLU A 58 -1.25 3.60 -21.59
CA GLU A 58 -2.33 4.31 -22.31
C GLU A 58 -1.84 5.53 -23.11
N ASN A 59 -0.75 6.20 -22.69
CA ASN A 59 -0.22 7.37 -23.41
C ASN A 59 0.80 7.01 -24.52
N ASN A 60 1.12 5.72 -24.69
CA ASN A 60 2.04 5.22 -25.72
C ASN A 60 1.35 4.34 -26.79
N SER A 61 0.01 4.31 -26.84
CA SER A 61 -0.79 3.59 -27.85
C SER A 61 -1.64 4.54 -28.69
#